data_AF-A0A7S2U4A6-F1
#
_entry.id   AF-A0A7S2U4A6-F1
#
_cell.length_a   1.000
_cell.length_b   1.000
_cell.length_c   1.000
_cell.angle_alpha   90.00
_cell.angle_beta   90.00
_cell.angle_gamma   90.00
#
_symmetry.space_group_name_H-M   'P 1'
#
loop_
_entity.id
_entity.type
_entity.pdbx_description
1 polymer ?
#
loop_
_entity_poly.entity_id
_entity_poly.type
_entity_poly.pdbx_seq_one_letter_code
_entity_poly.pdbx_strand_id
1 'polypeptide(L)'
;GWIGSISGMSSQQMAISEIGVTFPDETFGKQSRIGVPFVFLLRDILQNDASLGAAKKRITDSPRTCDLILGVGDGKIDDTEKEAPFNSVQYSHSVANFMDDKTLMPINDTWHRRIPNIVYHGMDWLCPGYSIVLQDQLEHFRGKLTPEIAVSSIVPIVQTGDLHAVLYDLTAMTMHVANARRTGAKGPAKAYDRTFTRLNMTEIFQTTPRLV
;
A
#
# COMPACT_ATOMS: atom_id res chain seq x y z
N GLY A 1 19.56 -1.13 -12.68
CA GLY A 1 18.11 -1.19 -12.94
C GLY A 1 17.43 -1.87 -11.78
N TRP A 2 16.14 -1.59 -11.55
CA TRP A 2 15.31 -2.24 -10.53
C TRP A 2 14.31 -3.15 -11.23
N ILE A 3 14.18 -4.40 -10.77
CA ILE A 3 13.25 -5.39 -11.35
C ILE A 3 12.43 -5.98 -10.21
N GLY A 4 11.11 -5.85 -10.31
CA GLY A 4 10.15 -6.32 -9.30
C GLY A 4 8.99 -5.34 -9.14
N SER A 5 8.20 -5.52 -8.08
CA SER A 5 7.01 -4.69 -7.79
C SER A 5 7.11 -4.09 -6.38
N ILE A 6 6.73 -2.81 -6.25
CA ILE A 6 6.58 -2.10 -4.97
C ILE A 6 5.13 -1.70 -4.70
N SER A 7 4.36 -1.59 -5.77
CA SER A 7 2.94 -1.26 -5.77
C SER A 7 2.31 -1.94 -6.99
N GLY A 8 1.03 -2.28 -6.90
CA GLY A 8 0.27 -2.81 -8.03
C GLY A 8 -1.02 -3.51 -7.60
N MET A 9 -1.79 -3.90 -8.60
CA MET A 9 -2.99 -4.73 -8.42
C MET A 9 -3.05 -5.81 -9.49
N SER A 10 -3.81 -6.88 -9.23
CA SER A 10 -3.96 -8.02 -10.13
C SER A 10 -5.40 -8.19 -10.62
N SER A 11 -5.59 -9.04 -11.64
CA SER A 11 -6.91 -9.43 -12.13
C SER A 11 -7.74 -10.23 -11.11
N GLN A 12 -7.11 -10.71 -10.04
CA GLN A 12 -7.77 -11.39 -8.92
C GLN A 12 -8.29 -10.40 -7.85
N GLN A 13 -8.32 -9.10 -8.14
CA GLN A 13 -8.69 -8.03 -7.20
C GLN A 13 -7.76 -7.94 -5.98
N MET A 14 -6.52 -8.43 -6.09
CA MET A 14 -5.50 -8.27 -5.07
C MET A 14 -4.72 -6.98 -5.32
N ALA A 15 -4.27 -6.30 -4.26
CA ALA A 15 -3.29 -5.23 -4.37
C ALA A 15 -2.20 -5.31 -3.32
N ILE A 16 -1.08 -4.68 -3.66
CA ILE A 16 0.09 -4.55 -2.80
C ILE A 16 0.54 -3.08 -2.72
N SER A 17 1.18 -2.75 -1.60
CA SER A 17 1.99 -1.54 -1.43
C SER A 17 3.13 -1.82 -0.46
N GLU A 18 4.14 -0.96 -0.44
CA GLU A 18 5.27 -1.06 0.46
C GLU A 18 5.73 0.33 0.92
N ILE A 19 6.22 0.38 2.16
CA ILE A 19 6.94 1.51 2.76
C ILE A 19 8.21 0.95 3.40
N GLY A 20 9.35 1.53 3.04
CA GLY A 20 10.64 1.19 3.64
C GLY A 20 10.70 1.69 5.08
N VAL A 21 11.23 0.88 5.99
CA VAL A 21 11.37 1.26 7.39
C VAL A 21 12.81 1.66 7.66
N THR A 22 13.04 2.96 7.87
CA THR A 22 14.35 3.50 8.30
C THR A 22 14.43 3.59 9.82
N PHE A 23 13.30 3.82 10.49
CA PHE A 23 13.21 3.97 11.93
C PHE A 23 12.34 2.87 12.56
N PRO A 24 12.82 1.62 12.59
CA PRO A 24 12.12 0.53 13.28
C PRO A 24 12.20 0.74 14.80
N ASP A 25 11.26 0.15 15.53
CA ASP A 25 11.40 -0.09 16.97
C ASP A 25 11.79 -1.56 17.24
N GLU A 26 11.85 -1.94 18.52
CA GLU A 26 12.22 -3.29 18.93
C GLU A 26 11.28 -4.39 18.41
N THR A 27 10.07 -4.03 17.95
CA THR A 27 9.07 -5.00 17.50
C THR A 27 9.38 -5.61 16.13
N PHE A 28 10.32 -5.04 15.36
CA PHE A 28 10.81 -5.64 14.10
C PHE A 28 11.75 -6.83 14.31
N GLY A 29 12.31 -7.02 15.50
CA GLY A 29 13.22 -8.12 15.79
C GLY A 29 14.53 -8.04 15.00
N LYS A 30 14.90 -9.14 14.33
CA LYS A 30 16.18 -9.29 13.61
C LYS A 30 16.04 -8.91 12.13
N GLN A 31 17.11 -8.37 11.58
CA GLN A 31 17.29 -8.11 10.15
C GLN A 31 18.15 -9.19 9.48
N SER A 32 17.96 -9.38 8.18
CA SER A 32 18.82 -10.22 7.34
C SER A 32 18.90 -9.65 5.92
N ARG A 33 20.00 -9.93 5.22
CA ARG A 33 20.11 -9.71 3.76
C ARG A 33 20.04 -11.01 2.96
N ILE A 34 19.84 -12.14 3.64
CA ILE A 34 19.74 -13.48 3.06
C ILE A 34 18.27 -13.87 3.06
N GLY A 35 17.71 -14.08 1.87
CA GLY A 35 16.31 -14.46 1.68
C GLY A 35 15.79 -14.08 0.30
N VAL A 36 14.47 -14.10 0.15
CA VAL A 36 13.76 -13.67 -1.06
C VAL A 36 13.71 -12.13 -1.07
N PRO A 37 14.17 -11.47 -2.15
CA PRO A 37 13.99 -10.03 -2.30
C PRO A 37 12.49 -9.67 -2.25
N PHE A 38 12.10 -8.75 -1.36
CA PHE A 38 10.69 -8.44 -1.11
C PHE A 38 9.94 -8.01 -2.37
N VAL A 39 10.60 -7.35 -3.32
CA VAL A 39 9.98 -6.95 -4.59
C VAL A 39 9.53 -8.11 -5.47
N PHE A 40 10.20 -9.27 -5.36
CA PHE A 40 9.77 -10.50 -6.03
C PHE A 40 8.66 -11.18 -5.25
N LEU A 41 8.72 -11.19 -3.92
CA LEU A 41 7.62 -11.65 -3.07
C LEU A 41 6.32 -10.89 -3.40
N LEU A 42 6.39 -9.56 -3.45
CA LEU A 42 5.28 -8.67 -3.80
C LEU A 42 4.74 -8.93 -5.21
N ARG A 43 5.63 -9.08 -6.19
CA ARG A 43 5.22 -9.48 -7.56
C ARG A 43 4.53 -10.84 -7.57
N ASP A 44 5.07 -11.81 -6.83
CA ASP A 44 4.54 -13.17 -6.79
C ASP A 44 3.16 -13.22 -6.12
N ILE A 45 2.85 -12.33 -5.16
CA ILE A 45 1.49 -12.14 -4.64
C ILE A 45 0.56 -11.74 -5.79
N LEU A 46 0.90 -10.70 -6.55
CA LEU A 46 0.06 -10.23 -7.65
C LEU A 46 -0.11 -11.27 -8.77
N GLN A 47 0.90 -12.12 -8.99
CA GLN A 47 0.87 -13.13 -10.04
C GLN A 47 0.10 -14.40 -9.65
N ASN A 48 0.18 -14.81 -8.38
CA ASN A 48 -0.20 -16.17 -7.99
C ASN A 48 -1.27 -16.24 -6.90
N ASP A 49 -1.48 -15.17 -6.12
CA ASP A 49 -2.42 -15.20 -5.00
C ASP A 49 -3.79 -14.67 -5.42
N ALA A 50 -4.83 -15.41 -5.03
CA ALA A 50 -6.22 -15.08 -5.31
C ALA A 50 -6.98 -14.61 -4.05
N SER A 51 -6.35 -14.59 -2.88
CA SER A 51 -7.00 -14.12 -1.65
C SER A 51 -6.00 -13.54 -0.64
N LEU A 52 -6.50 -12.74 0.29
CA LEU A 52 -5.69 -12.22 1.41
C LEU A 52 -5.06 -13.37 2.21
N GLY A 53 -5.80 -14.45 2.47
CA GLY A 53 -5.27 -15.63 3.18
C GLY A 53 -4.08 -16.29 2.46
N ALA A 54 -4.13 -16.42 1.13
CA ALA A 54 -3.02 -16.95 0.33
C ALA A 54 -1.79 -16.04 0.41
N ALA A 55 -2.00 -14.71 0.29
CA ALA A 55 -0.93 -13.72 0.40
C ALA A 55 -0.27 -13.73 1.79
N LYS A 56 -1.07 -13.81 2.86
CA LYS A 56 -0.56 -13.93 4.24
C LYS A 56 0.31 -15.16 4.39
N LYS A 57 -0.16 -16.31 3.90
CA LYS A 57 0.63 -17.57 3.91
C LYS A 57 1.94 -17.42 3.14
N ARG A 58 1.92 -16.83 1.94
CA ARG A 58 3.13 -16.59 1.13
C ARG A 58 4.14 -15.70 1.87
N ILE A 59 3.68 -14.63 2.50
CA ILE A 59 4.54 -13.73 3.28
C ILE A 59 5.14 -14.47 4.47
N THR A 60 4.34 -15.22 5.22
CA THR A 60 4.78 -15.97 6.41
C THR A 60 5.79 -17.07 6.09
N ASP A 61 5.60 -17.80 4.99
CA ASP A 61 6.45 -18.92 4.61
C ASP A 61 7.75 -18.49 3.90
N SER A 62 7.81 -17.26 3.39
CA SER A 62 8.97 -16.74 2.67
C SER A 62 10.15 -16.47 3.62
N PRO A 63 11.40 -16.79 3.21
CA PRO A 63 12.60 -16.28 3.86
C PRO A 63 12.72 -14.75 3.68
N ARG A 64 12.21 -13.98 4.64
CA ARG A 64 12.20 -12.52 4.63
C ARG A 64 13.57 -11.91 4.98
N THR A 65 13.74 -10.63 4.67
CA THR A 65 15.04 -9.95 4.71
C THR A 65 15.05 -8.67 5.55
N CYS A 66 14.57 -7.55 4.98
CA CYS A 66 14.65 -6.22 5.56
C CYS A 66 13.35 -5.80 6.24
N ASP A 67 13.41 -4.67 6.95
CA ASP A 67 12.28 -4.08 7.65
C ASP A 67 11.43 -3.26 6.68
N LEU A 68 10.15 -3.61 6.59
CA LEU A 68 9.18 -2.98 5.70
C LEU A 68 7.81 -2.91 6.39
N ILE A 69 6.99 -2.00 5.90
CA ILE A 69 5.54 -2.04 6.10
C ILE A 69 4.94 -2.39 4.75
N LEU A 70 4.26 -3.52 4.66
CA LEU A 70 3.55 -3.91 3.44
C LEU A 70 2.06 -3.63 3.60
N GLY A 71 1.38 -3.27 2.52
CA GLY A 71 -0.08 -3.32 2.44
C GLY A 71 -0.50 -4.45 1.54
N VAL A 72 -1.45 -5.28 1.96
CA VAL A 72 -2.09 -6.28 1.11
C VAL A 72 -3.61 -6.14 1.23
N GLY A 73 -4.25 -5.84 0.10
CA GLY A 73 -5.70 -5.73 0.00
C GLY A 73 -6.29 -6.80 -0.89
N ASP A 74 -7.51 -7.20 -0.56
CA ASP A 74 -8.35 -8.08 -1.35
C ASP A 74 -9.71 -7.40 -1.56
N GLY A 75 -10.03 -7.06 -2.80
CA GLY A 75 -11.26 -6.35 -3.18
C GLY A 75 -12.54 -7.17 -3.11
N LYS A 76 -12.44 -8.46 -2.83
CA LYS A 76 -13.60 -9.36 -2.80
C LYS A 76 -14.37 -9.18 -1.50
N ILE A 77 -15.66 -8.88 -1.62
CA ILE A 77 -16.62 -8.87 -0.53
C ILE A 77 -17.46 -10.15 -0.67
N ASP A 78 -17.46 -11.01 0.33
CA ASP A 78 -18.31 -12.21 0.36
C ASP A 78 -19.47 -12.04 1.35
N ASP A 79 -20.38 -13.00 1.42
CA ASP A 79 -21.58 -12.91 2.25
C ASP A 79 -21.27 -12.88 3.77
N THR A 80 -20.03 -13.19 4.18
CA THR A 80 -19.60 -13.20 5.59
C THR A 80 -18.91 -11.91 6.00
N GLU A 81 -18.30 -11.19 5.07
CA GLU A 81 -17.59 -9.93 5.29
C GLU A 81 -18.40 -8.74 4.76
N LYS A 82 -18.58 -7.71 5.59
CA LYS A 82 -19.30 -6.49 5.16
C LYS A 82 -18.42 -5.52 4.37
N GLU A 83 -17.11 -5.73 4.40
CA GLU A 83 -16.10 -4.83 3.85
C GLU A 83 -14.98 -5.66 3.20
N ALA A 84 -14.34 -5.12 2.16
CA ALA A 84 -13.22 -5.76 1.48
C ALA A 84 -11.99 -5.79 2.42
N PRO A 85 -11.37 -6.96 2.68
CA PRO A 85 -10.36 -7.05 3.72
C PRO A 85 -9.01 -6.48 3.25
N PHE A 86 -8.34 -5.80 4.18
CA PHE A 86 -6.98 -5.27 4.01
C PHE A 86 -6.16 -5.55 5.27
N ASN A 87 -4.90 -5.93 5.09
CA ASN A 87 -3.92 -5.95 6.17
C ASN A 87 -2.70 -5.11 5.83
N SER A 88 -2.31 -4.26 6.79
CA SER A 88 -0.91 -3.85 6.86
C SER A 88 -0.08 -5.00 7.44
N VAL A 89 1.18 -5.11 7.04
CA VAL A 89 2.09 -6.15 7.48
C VAL A 89 3.37 -5.50 7.98
N GLN A 90 3.62 -5.65 9.28
CA GLN A 90 4.94 -5.43 9.82
C GLN A 90 5.82 -6.60 9.38
N TYR A 91 6.78 -6.28 8.52
CA TYR A 91 7.59 -7.25 7.81
C TYR A 91 9.06 -7.07 8.18
N SER A 92 9.70 -8.14 8.63
CA SER A 92 11.15 -8.23 8.78
C SER A 92 11.62 -9.66 8.52
N HIS A 93 12.93 -9.91 8.62
CA HIS A 93 13.46 -11.27 8.60
C HIS A 93 12.79 -12.19 9.64
N SER A 94 12.58 -11.70 10.86
CA SER A 94 12.02 -12.51 11.96
C SER A 94 10.53 -12.28 12.25
N VAL A 95 9.92 -11.24 11.68
CA VAL A 95 8.55 -10.82 12.00
C VAL A 95 7.70 -10.76 10.73
N ALA A 96 6.47 -11.25 10.85
CA ALA A 96 5.40 -11.07 9.89
C ALA A 96 4.10 -10.93 10.68
N ASN A 97 3.82 -9.70 11.14
CA ASN A 97 2.63 -9.40 11.93
C ASN A 97 1.60 -8.68 11.05
N PHE A 98 0.38 -9.23 10.98
CA PHE A 98 -0.68 -8.74 10.13
C PHE A 98 -1.67 -7.91 10.96
N MET A 99 -1.88 -6.67 10.54
CA MET A 99 -2.61 -5.66 11.27
C MET A 99 -3.86 -5.22 10.51
N ASP A 100 -4.94 -5.06 11.25
CA ASP A 100 -6.18 -4.41 10.86
C ASP A 100 -6.37 -3.10 11.66
N ASP A 101 -7.53 -2.47 11.52
CA ASP A 101 -7.86 -1.22 12.22
C ASP A 101 -7.85 -1.36 13.76
N LYS A 102 -8.07 -2.57 14.27
CA LYS A 102 -8.11 -2.90 15.70
C LYS A 102 -6.75 -3.25 16.28
N THR A 103 -5.82 -3.71 15.44
CA THR A 103 -4.50 -4.22 15.85
C THR A 103 -3.34 -3.37 15.32
N LEU A 104 -3.62 -2.29 14.56
CA LEU A 104 -2.63 -1.38 14.00
C LEU A 104 -1.60 -0.90 15.04
N MET A 105 -0.35 -0.92 14.61
CA MET A 105 0.86 -0.48 15.33
C MET A 105 1.70 0.43 14.43
N PRO A 106 2.60 1.28 14.98
CA PRO A 106 2.77 1.55 16.41
C PRO A 106 1.57 2.31 16.97
N ILE A 107 1.09 1.99 18.16
CA ILE A 107 -0.02 2.74 18.74
C ILE A 107 0.49 3.99 19.46
N ASN A 108 -0.04 5.16 19.10
CA ASN A 108 0.21 6.40 19.80
C ASN A 108 -0.97 7.37 19.69
N ASP A 109 -1.52 7.79 20.82
CA ASP A 109 -2.73 8.63 20.87
C ASP A 109 -2.58 10.03 20.25
N THR A 110 -1.34 10.51 20.09
CA THR A 110 -1.07 11.86 19.56
C THR A 110 -0.78 11.87 18.06
N TRP A 111 -0.13 10.83 17.52
CA TRP A 111 0.36 10.85 16.14
C TRP A 111 0.07 9.58 15.33
N HIS A 112 -0.38 8.48 15.94
CA HIS A 112 -0.73 7.25 15.23
C HIS A 112 -1.78 6.44 16.01
N ARG A 113 -2.98 7.01 16.14
CA ARG A 113 -4.12 6.37 16.81
C ARG A 113 -4.83 5.40 15.88
N ARG A 114 -5.52 4.42 16.45
CA ARG A 114 -6.41 3.54 15.68
C ARG A 114 -7.65 4.32 15.26
N ILE A 115 -7.97 4.27 13.96
CA ILE A 115 -9.18 4.87 13.41
C ILE A 115 -10.08 3.70 12.94
N PRO A 116 -11.34 3.60 13.40
CA PRO A 116 -12.23 2.51 12.99
C PRO A 116 -12.34 2.41 11.46
N ASN A 117 -12.19 1.19 10.95
CA ASN A 117 -12.21 0.81 9.53
C ASN A 117 -11.10 1.45 8.67
N ILE A 118 -10.00 1.90 9.28
CA ILE A 118 -8.87 2.50 8.57
C ILE A 118 -7.55 1.93 9.10
N VAL A 119 -6.72 1.45 8.17
CA VAL A 119 -5.33 1.06 8.40
C VAL A 119 -4.44 2.02 7.64
N TYR A 120 -3.45 2.63 8.30
CA TYR A 120 -2.59 3.62 7.68
C TYR A 120 -1.19 3.60 8.30
N HIS A 121 -0.22 4.07 7.53
CA HIS A 121 1.13 4.36 7.98
C HIS A 121 1.62 5.62 7.28
N GLY A 122 2.38 6.46 7.99
CA GLY A 122 3.13 7.55 7.38
C GLY A 122 4.29 7.06 6.53
N MET A 123 5.26 7.93 6.26
CA MET A 123 6.43 7.60 5.41
C MET A 123 7.43 6.59 6.04
N ASP A 124 7.26 6.21 7.31
CA ASP A 124 8.10 5.26 8.05
C ASP A 124 7.30 4.69 9.25
N TRP A 125 7.86 3.73 9.98
CA TRP A 125 7.26 3.17 11.20
C TRP A 125 7.13 4.22 12.31
N LEU A 126 8.24 4.88 12.67
CA LEU A 126 8.24 6.01 13.62
C LEU A 126 8.35 7.33 12.86
N CYS A 127 7.22 7.81 12.33
CA CYS A 127 7.18 9.06 11.56
C CYS A 127 6.06 10.00 12.02
N PRO A 128 6.16 10.63 13.21
CA PRO A 128 5.07 11.45 13.74
C PRO A 128 4.63 12.59 12.81
N GLY A 129 5.58 13.28 12.17
CA GLY A 129 5.26 14.42 11.29
C GLY A 129 4.31 14.08 10.15
N TYR A 130 4.54 12.95 9.45
CA TYR A 130 3.64 12.49 8.40
C TYR A 130 2.40 11.81 8.95
N SER A 131 2.54 11.05 10.04
CA SER A 131 1.45 10.26 10.62
C SER A 131 0.35 11.14 11.20
N ILE A 132 0.70 12.27 11.84
CA ILE A 132 -0.27 13.27 12.33
C ILE A 132 -1.12 13.80 11.18
N VAL A 133 -0.47 14.27 10.11
CA VAL A 133 -1.17 14.88 8.97
C VAL A 133 -2.05 13.85 8.27
N LEU A 134 -1.55 12.63 8.06
CA LEU A 134 -2.30 11.55 7.45
C LEU A 134 -3.50 11.13 8.31
N GLN A 135 -3.30 10.95 9.62
CA GLN A 135 -4.34 10.63 10.59
C GLN A 135 -5.47 11.67 10.56
N ASP A 136 -5.12 12.96 10.58
CA ASP A 136 -6.11 14.03 10.62
C ASP A 136 -6.92 14.11 9.33
N GLN A 137 -6.28 13.91 8.17
CA GLN A 137 -6.99 13.82 6.88
C GLN A 137 -7.91 12.60 6.82
N LEU A 138 -7.43 11.43 7.24
CA LEU A 138 -8.22 10.19 7.23
C LEU A 138 -9.42 10.26 8.18
N GLU A 139 -9.26 10.85 9.36
CA GLU A 139 -10.36 11.07 10.30
C GLU A 139 -11.37 12.07 9.74
N HIS A 140 -10.89 13.18 9.16
CA HIS A 140 -11.76 14.22 8.61
C HIS A 140 -12.70 13.67 7.51
N PHE A 141 -12.18 12.75 6.68
CA PHE A 141 -12.94 12.12 5.59
C PHE A 141 -13.47 10.72 5.94
N ARG A 142 -13.44 10.30 7.22
CA ARG A 142 -13.89 8.97 7.62
C ARG A 142 -15.34 8.72 7.20
N GLY A 143 -15.59 7.55 6.61
CA GLY A 143 -16.90 7.19 6.03
C GLY A 143 -17.25 7.92 4.72
N LYS A 144 -16.35 8.76 4.20
CA LYS A 144 -16.49 9.47 2.93
C LYS A 144 -15.29 9.26 2.00
N LEU A 145 -14.35 8.38 2.35
CA LEU A 145 -13.15 8.14 1.55
C LEU A 145 -13.53 7.60 0.17
N THR A 146 -13.10 8.31 -0.87
CA THR A 146 -13.12 7.87 -2.26
C THR A 146 -11.76 8.15 -2.91
N PRO A 147 -11.41 7.52 -4.04
CA PRO A 147 -10.19 7.87 -4.75
C PRO A 147 -10.09 9.36 -5.11
N GLU A 148 -11.20 10.00 -5.46
CA GLU A 148 -11.25 11.42 -5.81
C GLU A 148 -10.90 12.30 -4.61
N ILE A 149 -11.49 12.02 -3.43
CA ILE A 149 -11.17 12.73 -2.18
C ILE A 149 -9.70 12.51 -1.81
N ALA A 150 -9.22 11.28 -1.94
CA ALA A 150 -7.84 10.98 -1.61
C ALA A 150 -6.85 11.71 -2.53
N VAL A 151 -7.13 11.78 -3.83
CA VAL A 151 -6.34 12.54 -4.82
C VAL A 151 -6.40 14.05 -4.57
N SER A 152 -7.57 14.61 -4.26
CA SER A 152 -7.73 16.07 -4.15
C SER A 152 -7.35 16.63 -2.79
N SER A 153 -7.46 15.82 -1.73
CA SER A 153 -7.51 16.33 -0.35
C SER A 153 -6.67 15.55 0.65
N ILE A 154 -6.15 14.36 0.32
CA ILE A 154 -5.30 13.60 1.25
C ILE A 154 -3.86 13.59 0.77
N VAL A 155 -3.62 12.98 -0.39
CA VAL A 155 -2.27 12.79 -0.97
C VAL A 155 -1.47 14.09 -1.10
N PRO A 156 -2.00 15.20 -1.67
CA PRO A 156 -1.25 16.46 -1.77
C PRO A 156 -1.03 17.16 -0.43
N ILE A 157 -1.90 16.97 0.56
CA ILE A 157 -1.75 17.58 1.89
C ILE A 157 -0.72 16.81 2.73
N VAL A 158 -0.75 15.49 2.68
CA VAL A 158 0.20 14.61 3.38
C VAL A 158 1.57 14.64 2.68
N GLN A 159 1.62 15.04 1.41
CA GLN A 159 2.84 15.09 0.59
C GLN A 159 3.55 13.73 0.51
N THR A 160 2.77 12.65 0.34
CA THR A 160 3.27 11.28 0.17
C THR A 160 3.19 10.83 -1.29
N GLY A 161 4.23 10.14 -1.77
CA GLY A 161 4.34 9.76 -3.18
C GLY A 161 5.10 10.80 -4.02
N ASP A 162 6.38 10.98 -3.71
CA ASP A 162 7.26 11.93 -4.42
C ASP A 162 7.47 11.54 -5.89
N LEU A 163 7.91 10.30 -6.12
CA LEU A 163 8.25 9.76 -7.44
C LEU A 163 7.04 9.15 -8.15
N HIS A 164 6.22 8.44 -7.39
CA HIS A 164 5.11 7.64 -7.85
C HIS A 164 4.05 7.65 -6.74
N ALA A 165 2.82 7.95 -7.11
CA ALA A 165 1.67 7.92 -6.21
C ALA A 165 0.57 7.08 -6.86
N VAL A 166 -0.04 6.20 -6.07
CA VAL A 166 -1.04 5.26 -6.58
C VAL A 166 -2.13 5.04 -5.56
N LEU A 167 -3.37 4.98 -6.03
CA LEU A 167 -4.54 4.65 -5.24
C LEU A 167 -5.34 3.57 -5.95
N TYR A 168 -5.85 2.63 -5.18
CA TYR A 168 -6.67 1.52 -5.67
C TYR A 168 -8.06 1.62 -5.07
N ASP A 169 -9.08 1.54 -5.91
CA ASP A 169 -10.38 1.06 -5.50
C ASP A 169 -10.49 -0.38 -6.00
N LEU A 170 -10.25 -1.32 -5.10
CA LEU A 170 -10.21 -2.74 -5.44
C LEU A 170 -11.59 -3.30 -5.77
N THR A 171 -12.63 -2.78 -5.13
CA THR A 171 -14.01 -3.22 -5.36
C THR A 171 -14.52 -2.76 -6.72
N ALA A 172 -14.20 -1.52 -7.11
CA ALA A 172 -14.53 -0.98 -8.42
C ALA A 172 -13.51 -1.35 -9.51
N MET A 173 -12.41 -2.01 -9.15
CA MET A 173 -11.29 -2.33 -10.04
C MET A 173 -10.77 -1.11 -10.81
N THR A 174 -10.50 -0.02 -10.07
CA THR A 174 -9.91 1.20 -10.64
C THR A 174 -8.59 1.54 -9.97
N MET A 175 -7.66 2.05 -10.78
CA MET A 175 -6.36 2.55 -10.30
C MET A 175 -6.22 4.01 -10.68
N HIS A 176 -5.81 4.84 -9.73
CA HIS A 176 -5.39 6.21 -9.98
C HIS A 176 -3.87 6.26 -9.82
N VAL A 177 -3.15 6.74 -10.83
CA VAL A 177 -1.70 6.79 -10.80
C VAL A 177 -1.16 8.15 -11.26
N ALA A 178 -0.17 8.65 -10.54
CA ALA A 178 0.63 9.79 -10.94
C ALA A 178 2.12 9.45 -10.83
N ASN A 179 2.92 10.02 -11.71
CA ASN A 179 4.38 9.92 -11.68
C ASN A 179 4.98 11.31 -11.63
N ALA A 180 6.13 11.45 -10.98
CA ALA A 180 6.89 12.69 -10.93
C ALA A 180 7.21 13.20 -12.33
N ARG A 181 7.40 14.51 -12.41
CA ARG A 181 7.70 15.17 -13.67
C ARG A 181 9.08 14.75 -14.17
N ARG A 182 9.14 14.25 -15.41
CA ARG A 182 10.42 14.08 -16.11
C ARG A 182 11.14 15.41 -16.31
N THR A 183 12.47 15.38 -16.35
CA THR A 183 13.29 16.55 -16.68
C THR A 183 12.82 17.19 -18.00
N GLY A 184 12.65 18.51 -18.00
CA GLY A 184 12.21 19.30 -19.16
C GLY A 184 10.69 19.33 -19.43
N ALA A 185 9.86 18.57 -18.70
CA ALA A 185 8.41 18.69 -18.79
C ALA A 185 7.86 19.84 -17.92
N LYS A 186 6.61 20.26 -18.19
CA LYS A 186 5.89 21.30 -17.43
C LYS A 186 5.03 20.69 -16.30
N GLY A 187 4.57 21.57 -15.39
CA GLY A 187 3.69 21.21 -14.26
C GLY A 187 4.44 20.92 -12.95
N PRO A 188 3.72 20.48 -11.90
CA PRO A 188 4.29 20.17 -10.59
C PRO A 188 5.34 19.08 -10.66
N ALA A 189 6.34 19.15 -9.77
CA ALA A 189 7.50 18.27 -9.78
C ALA A 189 7.19 16.88 -9.20
N LYS A 190 6.54 16.84 -8.04
CA LYS A 190 6.25 15.61 -7.28
C LYS A 190 4.96 14.95 -7.75
N ALA A 191 4.85 13.63 -7.63
CA ALA A 191 3.69 12.89 -8.13
C ALA A 191 2.40 13.23 -7.37
N TYR A 192 2.47 13.47 -6.07
CA TYR A 192 1.29 13.84 -5.25
C TYR A 192 0.59 15.13 -5.68
N ASP A 193 1.29 16.06 -6.33
CA ASP A 193 0.72 17.31 -6.84
C ASP A 193 0.27 17.22 -8.31
N ARG A 194 0.51 16.07 -8.97
CA ARG A 194 0.25 15.92 -10.40
C ARG A 194 -1.14 15.36 -10.63
N THR A 195 -1.67 15.63 -11.82
CA THR A 195 -2.91 15.02 -12.27
C THR A 195 -2.76 13.50 -12.30
N PHE A 196 -3.67 12.82 -11.62
CA PHE A 196 -3.74 11.35 -11.63
C PHE A 196 -4.43 10.88 -12.90
N THR A 197 -3.84 9.87 -13.54
CA THR A 197 -4.49 9.11 -14.59
C THR A 197 -5.35 8.03 -13.93
N ARG A 198 -6.65 8.03 -14.20
CA ARG A 198 -7.56 6.95 -13.82
C ARG A 198 -7.52 5.84 -14.86
N LEU A 199 -7.39 4.60 -14.40
CA LEU A 199 -7.32 3.39 -15.21
C LEU A 199 -8.47 2.46 -14.82
N ASN A 200 -9.24 2.00 -15.82
CA ASN A 200 -10.20 0.92 -15.65
C ASN A 200 -9.43 -0.42 -15.76
N MET A 201 -9.24 -1.08 -14.62
CA MET A 201 -8.35 -2.24 -14.57
C MET A 201 -9.04 -3.50 -15.08
N THR A 202 -10.36 -3.57 -15.01
CA THR A 202 -11.16 -4.62 -15.66
C THR A 202 -10.89 -4.64 -17.16
N GLU A 203 -10.92 -3.49 -17.83
CA GLU A 203 -10.62 -3.38 -19.26
C GLU A 203 -9.15 -3.69 -19.59
N ILE A 204 -8.22 -3.18 -18.76
CA ILE A 204 -6.79 -3.41 -18.98
C ILE A 204 -6.43 -4.90 -18.87
N PHE A 205 -6.95 -5.62 -17.88
CA PHE A 205 -6.66 -7.05 -17.71
C PHE A 205 -7.28 -7.94 -18.79
N GLN A 206 -8.26 -7.45 -19.55
CA GLN A 206 -8.80 -8.12 -20.72
C GLN A 206 -7.96 -7.90 -21.99
N THR A 207 -7.00 -6.97 -21.94
CA THR A 207 -6.16 -6.67 -23.11
C THR A 207 -5.14 -7.79 -23.32
N THR A 208 -5.26 -8.53 -24.42
CA THR A 208 -4.23 -9.49 -24.84
C THR A 208 -2.96 -8.72 -25.21
N PRO A 209 -1.79 -9.03 -24.61
CA PRO A 209 -0.54 -8.45 -25.04
C PRO A 209 -0.35 -8.74 -26.52
N ARG A 210 -0.06 -7.72 -27.35
CA ARG A 210 0.46 -7.99 -28.69
C ARG A 210 1.78 -8.70 -28.48
N LEU A 211 1.85 -9.98 -28.86
CA LEU A 211 3.11 -10.67 -29.05
C LEU A 211 3.81 -9.93 -30.20
N VAL A 212 4.83 -9.13 -29.85
CA VAL A 212 5.75 -8.49 -30.81
C VAL A 212 6.96 -9.39 -30.94
#